data_AF-A0A2R6DVG1-F1
#
_entry.id   AF-A0A2R6DVG1-F1
#
_cell.length_a   1.000
_cell.length_b   1.000
_cell.length_c   1.000
_cell.angle_alpha   90.00
_cell.angle_beta   90.00
_cell.angle_gamma   90.00
#
_symmetry.space_group_name_H-M   'P 1'
#
loop_
_entity.id
_entity.type
_entity.pdbx_description
1 polymer ?
#
loop_
_entity_poly.entity_id
_entity_poly.type
_entity_poly.pdbx_seq_one_letter_code
_entity_poly.pdbx_strand_id
1 'polypeptide(L)'
;MRLLLLGVLLGFPVLALAGLAVYAYLDAPKYGMNPYKWALISFVVPLFGFFAYLFERDERTPDSNRDEMFVDGPFEIHQSRADDAPFVSDPEGGSAEEQDADDGRS
;
A
#
# COMPACT_ATOMS: atom_id res chain seq x y z
N MET A 1 27.46 -25.10 -5.18
CA MET A 1 26.94 -23.83 -4.62
C MET A 1 25.41 -23.78 -4.51
N ARG A 2 24.65 -24.02 -5.59
CA ARG A 2 23.18 -23.83 -5.63
C ARG A 2 22.39 -24.65 -4.59
N LEU A 3 22.76 -25.91 -4.39
CA LEU A 3 22.15 -26.79 -3.37
C LEU A 3 22.47 -26.35 -1.93
N LEU A 4 23.70 -25.89 -1.68
CA LEU A 4 24.09 -25.33 -0.37
C LEU A 4 23.31 -24.05 -0.08
N LEU A 5 23.18 -23.16 -1.06
CA LEU A 5 22.39 -21.94 -0.92
C LEU A 5 20.92 -22.26 -0.64
N LEU A 6 20.31 -23.19 -1.36
CA LEU A 6 18.95 -23.67 -1.09
C LEU A 6 18.82 -24.26 0.33
N GLY A 7 19.79 -25.08 0.73
CA GLY A 7 19.82 -25.67 2.07
C GLY A 7 19.91 -24.61 3.17
N VAL A 8 20.69 -23.55 2.98
CA VAL A 8 20.78 -22.45 3.93
C VAL A 8 19.52 -21.58 3.90
N LEU A 9 19.03 -21.21 2.72
CA LEU A 9 17.90 -20.29 2.58
C LEU A 9 16.57 -20.92 3.02
N LEU A 10 16.41 -22.23 2.86
CA LEU A 10 15.17 -22.94 3.17
C LEU A 10 15.32 -23.83 4.41
N GLY A 11 16.42 -24.57 4.50
CA GLY A 11 16.64 -25.53 5.59
C GLY A 11 16.90 -24.87 6.93
N PHE A 12 17.78 -23.85 6.99
CA PHE A 12 18.06 -23.13 8.23
C PHE A 12 16.79 -22.52 8.87
N PRO A 13 15.97 -21.74 8.16
CA PRO A 13 14.77 -21.16 8.78
C PRO A 13 13.75 -22.22 9.20
N VAL A 14 13.55 -23.28 8.40
CA VAL A 14 12.63 -24.37 8.77
C VAL A 14 13.12 -25.09 10.03
N LEU A 15 14.42 -25.40 10.12
CA LEU A 15 15.01 -26.03 11.29
C LEU A 15 14.95 -25.10 12.52
N ALA A 16 15.16 -23.81 12.35
CA ALA A 16 15.03 -22.83 13.43
C ALA A 16 13.60 -22.77 13.97
N LEU A 17 12.59 -22.70 13.10
CA LEU A 17 11.17 -22.71 13.49
C LEU A 17 10.80 -24.01 14.21
N ALA A 18 11.25 -25.16 13.69
CA ALA A 18 11.04 -26.45 14.33
C ALA A 18 11.73 -26.51 15.71
N GLY A 19 12.95 -26.00 15.83
CA GLY A 19 13.69 -25.93 17.10
C GLY A 19 12.99 -25.07 18.14
N LEU A 20 12.46 -23.91 17.74
CA LEU A 20 11.68 -23.03 18.62
C LEU A 20 10.37 -23.70 19.07
N ALA A 21 9.68 -24.39 18.15
CA ALA A 21 8.46 -25.12 18.47
C ALA A 21 8.72 -26.27 19.45
N VAL A 22 9.80 -27.05 19.23
CA VAL A 22 10.23 -28.12 20.14
C VAL A 22 10.61 -27.55 21.51
N TYR A 23 11.35 -26.44 21.54
CA TYR A 23 11.69 -25.77 22.79
C TYR A 23 10.42 -25.38 23.56
N ALA A 24 9.48 -24.68 22.92
CA ALA A 24 8.22 -24.28 23.55
C ALA A 24 7.38 -25.49 24.00
N TYR A 25 7.35 -26.57 23.21
CA TYR A 25 6.66 -27.81 23.57
C TYR A 25 7.19 -28.43 24.87
N LEU A 26 8.52 -28.47 25.02
CA LEU A 26 9.19 -29.04 26.20
C LEU A 26 9.16 -28.11 27.42
N ASP A 27 9.16 -26.80 27.18
CA ASP A 27 9.24 -25.79 28.23
C ASP A 27 7.88 -25.43 28.82
N ALA A 28 6.84 -25.34 27.98
CA ALA A 28 5.51 -24.91 28.39
C ALA A 28 4.90 -25.67 29.59
N PRO A 29 5.00 -27.01 29.69
CA PRO A 29 4.43 -27.76 30.81
C PRO A 29 5.01 -27.36 32.18
N LYS A 30 6.27 -26.90 32.22
CA LYS A 30 6.95 -26.46 33.46
C LYS A 30 6.27 -25.23 34.07
N TYR A 31 5.50 -24.49 33.28
CA TYR A 31 4.79 -23.26 33.66
C TYR A 31 3.27 -23.43 33.66
N GLY A 32 2.76 -24.68 33.64
CA GLY A 32 1.31 -24.95 33.60
C GLY A 32 0.63 -24.57 32.28
N MET A 33 1.41 -24.40 31.21
CA MET A 33 0.91 -24.01 29.90
C MET A 33 0.64 -25.23 29.01
N ASN A 34 -0.33 -25.13 28.09
CA ASN A 34 -0.61 -26.20 27.12
C ASN A 34 0.52 -26.29 26.08
N PRO A 35 1.26 -27.43 26.00
CA PRO A 35 2.44 -27.55 25.15
C PRO A 35 2.13 -27.49 23.64
N TYR A 36 1.04 -28.12 23.20
CA TYR A 36 0.64 -28.12 21.78
C TYR A 36 0.26 -26.73 21.30
N LYS A 37 -0.48 -25.97 22.13
CA LYS A 37 -0.88 -24.61 21.81
C LYS A 37 0.36 -23.73 21.59
N TRP A 38 1.30 -23.75 22.53
CA TRP A 38 2.46 -22.87 22.46
C TRP A 38 3.47 -23.29 21.40
N ALA A 39 3.68 -24.59 21.20
CA ALA A 39 4.49 -25.08 20.07
C ALA A 39 3.93 -24.60 18.72
N LEU A 40 2.60 -24.70 18.54
CA LEU A 40 1.94 -24.25 17.31
C LEU A 40 2.07 -22.73 17.12
N ILE A 41 1.83 -21.94 18.18
CA ILE A 41 1.99 -20.48 18.13
C ILE A 41 3.43 -20.11 17.75
N SER A 42 4.42 -20.69 18.44
CA SER A 42 5.84 -20.42 18.17
C SER A 42 6.27 -20.79 16.75
N PHE A 43 5.63 -21.79 16.13
CA PHE A 43 5.90 -22.20 14.75
C PHE A 43 5.22 -21.30 13.70
N VAL A 44 3.96 -20.92 13.94
CA VAL A 44 3.10 -20.30 12.91
C VAL A 44 3.15 -18.77 12.92
N VAL A 45 3.39 -18.12 14.07
CA VAL A 45 3.42 -16.64 14.17
C VAL A 45 4.39 -15.99 13.17
N PRO A 46 5.58 -16.53 12.89
CA PRO A 46 6.48 -15.93 11.89
C PRO A 46 5.88 -15.84 10.48
N LEU A 47 4.87 -16.65 10.13
CA LEU A 47 4.20 -16.58 8.83
C LEU A 47 3.42 -15.28 8.61
N PHE A 48 3.05 -14.56 9.69
CA PHE A 48 2.36 -13.28 9.56
C PHE A 48 3.23 -12.21 8.86
N GLY A 49 4.56 -12.27 9.02
CA GLY A 49 5.46 -11.39 8.27
C GLY A 49 5.41 -11.64 6.76
N PHE A 50 5.22 -12.91 6.36
CA PHE A 50 5.03 -13.26 4.95
C PHE A 50 3.68 -12.75 4.42
N PHE A 51 2.60 -12.92 5.17
CA PHE A 51 1.30 -12.36 4.78
C PHE A 51 1.32 -10.83 4.69
N ALA A 52 1.96 -10.15 5.65
CA ALA A 52 2.14 -8.70 5.60
C ALA A 52 2.86 -8.27 4.31
N TYR A 53 3.91 -8.98 3.90
CA TYR A 53 4.57 -8.75 2.60
C TYR A 53 3.62 -8.96 1.43
N LEU A 54 2.79 -10.01 1.44
CA LEU A 54 1.83 -10.26 0.36
C LEU A 54 0.80 -9.14 0.23
N PHE A 55 0.27 -8.64 1.35
CA PHE A 55 -0.68 -7.52 1.36
C PHE A 55 -0.03 -6.23 0.85
N GLU A 56 1.14 -5.87 1.37
CA GLU A 56 1.89 -4.70 0.90
C GLU A 56 2.23 -4.79 -0.60
N ARG A 57 2.58 -5.98 -1.09
CA ARG A 57 2.84 -6.21 -2.51
C ARG A 57 1.59 -6.00 -3.35
N ASP A 58 0.44 -6.47 -2.87
CA ASP A 58 -0.84 -6.34 -3.57
C ASP A 58 -1.23 -4.86 -3.70
N GLU A 59 -1.08 -4.07 -2.63
CA GLU A 59 -1.34 -2.63 -2.65
C GLU A 59 -0.45 -1.87 -3.64
N ARG A 60 0.78 -2.35 -3.86
CA ARG A 60 1.72 -1.76 -4.81
C ARG A 60 1.57 -2.26 -6.24
N THR A 61 0.73 -3.27 -6.48
CA THR A 61 0.53 -3.80 -7.81
C THR A 61 -0.50 -2.92 -8.53
N PRO A 62 -0.11 -2.18 -9.58
CA PRO A 62 -1.04 -1.30 -10.29
C PRO A 62 -2.20 -2.12 -10.82
N ASP A 63 -3.41 -1.65 -10.53
CA ASP A 63 -4.62 -2.25 -11.06
C ASP A 63 -5.10 -1.33 -12.17
N SER A 64 -4.80 -1.71 -13.41
CA SER A 64 -5.14 -0.92 -14.60
C SER A 64 -6.61 -0.51 -14.63
N ASN A 65 -7.52 -1.31 -14.05
CA ASN A 65 -8.94 -1.00 -13.99
C ASN A 65 -9.29 0.05 -12.91
N ARG A 66 -8.55 0.09 -11.78
CA ARG A 66 -8.70 1.13 -10.75
C ARG A 66 -8.01 2.43 -11.14
N ASP A 67 -6.86 2.34 -11.80
CA ASP A 67 -6.07 3.49 -12.20
C ASP A 67 -6.76 4.23 -13.36
N GLU A 68 -7.39 3.54 -14.31
CA GLU A 68 -8.21 4.15 -15.38
C GLU A 68 -9.39 4.99 -14.85
N MET A 69 -9.95 4.66 -13.66
CA MET A 69 -11.01 5.44 -13.01
C MET A 69 -10.51 6.81 -12.50
N PHE A 70 -9.21 6.97 -12.28
CA PHE A 70 -8.59 8.18 -11.73
C PHE A 70 -7.64 8.91 -12.70
N VAL A 71 -7.33 8.32 -13.85
CA VAL A 71 -6.31 8.83 -14.78
C VAL A 71 -6.90 9.70 -15.89
N ASP A 72 -8.20 9.63 -16.21
CA ASP A 72 -8.75 10.32 -17.40
C ASP A 72 -10.20 10.87 -17.25
N GLY A 73 -10.53 11.47 -16.11
CA GLY A 73 -11.83 12.14 -15.94
C GLY A 73 -11.71 13.47 -15.20
N PRO A 74 -12.29 14.58 -15.71
CA PRO A 74 -12.35 15.82 -14.94
C PRO A 74 -13.08 15.49 -13.63
N PHE A 75 -12.40 15.68 -12.49
CA PHE A 75 -13.02 15.53 -11.19
C PHE A 75 -14.34 16.30 -11.21
N GLU A 76 -15.45 15.64 -10.89
CA GLU A 76 -16.75 16.32 -10.78
C GLU A 76 -16.68 17.29 -9.60
N ILE A 77 -16.21 18.51 -9.87
CA ILE A 77 -16.32 19.61 -8.92
C ILE A 77 -17.80 19.94 -8.87
N HIS A 78 -18.46 19.56 -7.77
CA HIS A 78 -19.82 20.01 -7.52
C HIS A 78 -19.87 21.52 -7.69
N GLN A 79 -20.82 21.99 -8.51
CA GLN A 79 -20.92 23.38 -8.97
C GLN A 79 -20.83 24.41 -7.82
N SER A 80 -21.27 24.04 -6.61
CA SER A 80 -21.19 24.86 -5.40
C SER A 80 -19.76 25.15 -4.89
N ARG A 81 -18.73 24.48 -5.43
CA ARG A 81 -17.32 24.65 -5.06
C ARG A 81 -16.41 25.03 -6.24
N ALA A 82 -16.98 25.27 -7.43
CA ALA A 82 -16.21 25.68 -8.59
C ALA A 82 -15.49 27.03 -8.36
N ASP A 83 -16.09 27.92 -7.56
CA ASP A 83 -15.55 29.24 -7.24
C ASP A 83 -14.39 29.23 -6.23
N ASP A 84 -14.16 28.11 -5.53
CA ASP A 84 -13.11 27.96 -4.51
C ASP A 84 -11.78 27.42 -5.07
N ALA A 85 -11.74 27.03 -6.35
CA ALA A 85 -10.53 26.53 -7.01
C ALA A 85 -9.69 27.70 -7.56
N PRO A 86 -8.50 28.00 -6.99
CA PRO A 86 -7.67 29.08 -7.50
C PRO A 86 -6.99 28.61 -8.78
N PHE A 87 -7.36 29.25 -9.90
CA PHE A 87 -6.72 29.17 -11.22
C PHE A 87 -6.79 27.82 -11.94
N VAL A 88 -7.86 27.64 -12.73
CA VAL A 88 -7.71 27.02 -14.05
C VAL A 88 -7.55 28.17 -15.03
N SER A 89 -6.30 28.40 -15.46
CA SER A 89 -6.02 29.27 -16.61
C SER A 89 -6.65 28.64 -17.84
N ASP A 90 -7.64 29.33 -18.40
CA ASP A 90 -8.32 28.98 -19.64
C ASP A 90 -7.31 28.77 -20.80
N PRO A 91 -7.25 27.59 -21.46
CA PRO A 91 -6.27 27.35 -22.50
C PRO A 91 -6.73 27.77 -23.91
N GLU A 92 -7.96 28.19 -24.17
CA GLU A 92 -8.41 28.38 -25.56
C GLU A 92 -9.51 29.44 -25.77
N GLY A 93 -9.13 30.56 -26.42
CA GLY A 93 -9.97 31.14 -27.48
C GLY A 93 -10.66 32.49 -27.23
N GLY A 94 -10.03 33.57 -27.73
CA GLY A 94 -10.65 34.42 -28.75
C GLY A 94 -11.87 35.30 -28.39
N SER A 95 -11.58 36.59 -28.18
CA SER A 95 -12.31 37.80 -28.64
C SER A 95 -13.82 37.95 -28.40
N ALA A 96 -14.19 38.97 -27.62
CA ALA A 96 -15.21 39.93 -28.01
C ALA A 96 -14.89 41.30 -27.39
N GLU A 97 -14.66 42.28 -28.26
CA GLU A 97 -14.48 43.70 -27.99
C GLU A 97 -15.76 44.33 -27.43
N GLU A 98 -15.62 45.35 -26.57
CA GLU A 98 -16.37 46.60 -26.80
C GLU A 98 -15.61 47.80 -26.24
N GLN A 99 -15.42 48.77 -27.13
CA GLN A 99 -14.84 50.09 -26.94
C GLN A 99 -15.82 50.98 -26.16
N ASP A 100 -15.29 51.91 -25.36
CA ASP A 100 -15.80 53.28 -25.44
C ASP A 100 -14.69 54.28 -25.15
N ALA A 101 -14.63 55.29 -26.00
CA ALA A 101 -13.54 56.24 -26.17
C ALA A 101 -13.84 57.60 -25.50
N ASP A 102 -12.74 58.29 -25.17
CA ASP A 102 -12.53 59.74 -25.23
C ASP A 102 -13.26 60.68 -24.25
N ASP A 103 -12.49 61.45 -23.46
CA ASP A 103 -12.52 62.92 -23.56
C ASP A 103 -11.25 63.51 -22.91
N GLY A 104 -10.43 64.16 -23.73
CA GLY A 104 -9.33 65.00 -23.27
C GLY A 104 -9.80 66.42 -22.95
N ARG A 105 -9.30 67.01 -21.85
CA ARG A 105 -9.36 68.46 -21.66
C ARG A 105 -8.14 69.02 -20.92
N SER A 106 -7.33 69.72 -21.72
CA SER A 106 -6.58 70.98 -21.48
C SER A 106 -6.17 71.33 -20.04
#